data_AF-A0A929RT27-F1
#
_entry.id   AF-A0A929RT27-F1
#
_cell.length_a   1.000
_cell.length_b   1.000
_cell.length_c   1.000
_cell.angle_alpha   90.00
_cell.angle_beta   90.00
_cell.angle_gamma   90.00
#
_symmetry.space_group_name_H-M   'P 1'
#
loop_
_entity.id
_entity.type
_entity.pdbx_description
1 polymer ?
#
loop_
_entity_poly.entity_id
_entity_poly.type
_entity_poly.pdbx_seq_one_letter_code
_entity_poly.pdbx_strand_id
1 'polypeptide(L)'
;MPEETAIDTQSQNDAQALSATHKPSLGRVIAAWGVHAFTISGLVWATLALFAILNNNIPMMWLWLVIALVVDGVDGTLARKVGVRDAIPWFDGGVVDNLVDYLTWTFLPALFMALHLPFGPQPVPVVMMIVIIVSSLFCYANDGEKSND
;
A
#
# COMPACT_ATOMS: atom_id res chain seq x y z
N MET A 1 -22.10 35.85 -44.35
CA MET A 1 -20.95 35.54 -43.48
C MET A 1 -21.49 34.94 -42.18
N PRO A 2 -21.42 33.61 -41.98
CA PRO A 2 -21.80 32.96 -40.71
C PRO A 2 -20.65 32.15 -40.04
N GLU A 3 -19.41 32.27 -40.49
CA GLU A 3 -18.32 31.35 -40.08
C GLU A 3 -17.61 31.72 -38.77
N GLU A 4 -17.78 32.94 -38.25
CA GLU A 4 -17.01 33.44 -37.09
C GLU A 4 -17.62 33.07 -35.73
N THR A 5 -18.94 32.89 -35.67
CA THR A 5 -19.67 32.53 -34.43
C THR A 5 -19.50 31.06 -34.02
N ALA A 6 -19.19 30.17 -34.97
CA ALA A 6 -19.03 28.74 -34.68
C ALA A 6 -17.70 28.43 -33.95
N ILE A 7 -16.63 29.18 -34.26
CA ILE A 7 -15.29 28.96 -33.69
C ILE A 7 -15.23 29.42 -32.23
N ASP A 8 -15.88 30.53 -31.89
CA ASP A 8 -15.96 31.05 -30.51
C ASP A 8 -16.77 30.12 -29.59
N THR A 9 -17.86 29.54 -30.12
CA THR A 9 -18.71 28.59 -29.37
C THR A 9 -17.96 27.28 -29.10
N GLN A 10 -17.17 26.79 -30.05
CA GLN A 10 -16.35 25.57 -29.88
C GLN A 10 -15.22 25.81 -28.88
N SER A 11 -14.50 26.94 -28.98
CA SER A 11 -13.42 27.32 -28.07
C SER A 11 -13.90 27.53 -26.63
N GLN A 12 -15.11 28.04 -26.43
CA GLN A 12 -15.72 28.20 -25.10
C GLN A 12 -16.20 26.87 -24.52
N ASN A 13 -16.74 25.97 -25.34
CA ASN A 13 -17.12 24.62 -24.92
C ASN A 13 -15.91 23.77 -24.55
N ASP A 14 -14.81 23.87 -25.29
CA ASP A 14 -13.57 23.14 -24.99
C ASP A 14 -12.92 23.67 -23.71
N ALA A 15 -12.95 25.00 -23.48
CA ALA A 15 -12.48 25.61 -22.24
C ALA A 15 -13.36 25.25 -21.02
N GLN A 16 -14.68 25.16 -21.19
CA GLN A 16 -15.59 24.71 -20.14
C GLN A 16 -15.43 23.21 -19.83
N ALA A 17 -15.22 22.38 -20.85
CA ALA A 17 -14.96 20.94 -20.71
C ALA A 17 -13.63 20.66 -20.00
N LEU A 18 -12.59 21.44 -20.26
CA LEU A 18 -11.30 21.37 -19.56
C LEU A 18 -11.38 21.85 -18.10
N SER A 19 -12.33 22.73 -17.77
CA SER A 19 -12.52 23.29 -16.42
C SER A 19 -13.39 22.45 -15.49
N ALA A 20 -14.08 21.43 -16.02
CA ALA A 20 -15.00 20.58 -15.27
C ALA A 20 -14.27 19.46 -14.48
N THR A 21 -13.15 19.77 -13.84
CA THR A 21 -12.58 18.90 -12.81
C THR A 21 -13.50 18.98 -11.59
N HIS A 22 -14.43 18.02 -11.47
CA HIS A 22 -15.33 17.92 -10.33
C HIS A 22 -14.51 17.74 -9.05
N LYS A 23 -14.41 18.80 -8.23
CA LYS A 23 -13.74 18.70 -6.93
C LYS A 23 -14.44 17.61 -6.11
N PRO A 24 -13.70 16.64 -5.55
CA PRO A 24 -14.31 15.56 -4.78
C PRO A 24 -15.09 16.11 -3.59
N SER A 25 -16.22 15.49 -3.27
CA SER A 25 -17.03 15.90 -2.12
C SER A 25 -16.25 15.72 -0.81
N LEU A 26 -16.50 16.59 0.17
CA LEU A 26 -15.81 16.54 1.46
C LEU A 26 -15.95 15.15 2.14
N GLY A 27 -17.12 14.53 2.02
CA GLY A 27 -17.35 13.17 2.54
C GLY A 27 -16.49 12.11 1.87
N ARG A 28 -16.25 12.22 0.56
CA ARG A 28 -15.37 11.30 -0.18
C ARG A 28 -13.91 11.47 0.23
N VAL A 29 -13.46 12.70 0.48
CA VAL A 29 -12.11 13.00 0.98
C VAL A 29 -11.91 12.44 2.39
N ILE A 30 -12.89 12.61 3.29
CA ILE A 30 -12.83 12.03 4.64
C ILE A 30 -12.77 10.50 4.59
N ALA A 31 -13.62 9.89 3.76
CA ALA A 31 -13.61 8.44 3.57
C ALA A 31 -12.25 7.94 3.03
N ALA A 32 -11.68 8.66 2.06
CA ALA A 32 -10.37 8.33 1.50
C ALA A 32 -9.24 8.38 2.54
N TRP A 33 -9.23 9.41 3.39
CA TRP A 33 -8.31 9.46 4.53
C TRP A 33 -8.55 8.34 5.55
N GLY A 34 -9.79 7.94 5.75
CA GLY A 34 -10.14 6.78 6.58
C GLY A 34 -9.53 5.49 6.06
N VAL A 35 -9.55 5.27 4.74
CA VAL A 35 -8.90 4.12 4.11
C VAL A 35 -7.38 4.17 4.31
N HIS A 36 -6.74 5.32 4.08
CA HIS A 36 -5.30 5.46 4.33
C HIS A 36 -4.93 5.21 5.80
N ALA A 37 -5.69 5.76 6.73
CA ALA A 37 -5.47 5.51 8.15
C ALA A 37 -5.62 4.02 8.50
N PHE A 38 -6.55 3.33 7.84
CA PHE A 38 -6.74 1.89 8.01
C PHE A 38 -5.55 1.08 7.48
N THR A 39 -5.04 1.36 6.27
CA THR A 39 -3.80 0.75 5.75
C THR A 39 -2.60 1.04 6.68
N ILE A 40 -2.43 2.29 7.10
CA ILE A 40 -1.34 2.70 8.01
C ILE A 40 -1.41 1.96 9.34
N SER A 41 -2.60 1.55 9.79
CA SER A 41 -2.75 0.73 11.00
C SER A 41 -2.01 -0.62 10.90
N GLY A 42 -1.75 -1.12 9.69
CA GLY A 42 -0.86 -2.24 9.40
C GLY A 42 0.50 -2.15 10.11
N LEU A 43 1.07 -0.94 10.19
CA LEU A 43 2.34 -0.70 10.87
C LEU A 43 2.26 -0.96 12.38
N VAL A 44 1.10 -0.73 13.00
CA VAL A 44 0.89 -1.03 14.42
C VAL A 44 0.99 -2.53 14.64
N TRP A 45 0.31 -3.33 13.82
CA TRP A 45 0.33 -4.79 13.90
C TRP A 45 1.71 -5.37 13.57
N ALA A 46 2.39 -4.85 12.54
CA ALA A 46 3.76 -5.23 12.22
C ALA A 46 4.73 -4.93 13.38
N THR A 47 4.58 -3.79 14.04
CA THR A 47 5.39 -3.43 15.21
C THR A 47 5.12 -4.40 16.37
N LEU A 48 3.86 -4.71 16.66
CA LEU A 48 3.52 -5.67 17.71
C LEU A 48 4.06 -7.09 17.39
N ALA A 49 4.04 -7.51 16.14
CA ALA A 49 4.65 -8.75 15.68
C ALA A 49 6.18 -8.74 15.89
N LEU A 50 6.87 -7.64 15.57
CA LEU A 50 8.30 -7.47 15.85
C LEU A 50 8.61 -7.62 17.34
N PHE A 51 7.86 -6.94 18.21
CA PHE A 51 8.05 -7.09 19.66
C PHE A 51 7.79 -8.54 20.12
N ALA A 52 6.82 -9.24 19.52
CA ALA A 52 6.58 -10.64 19.82
C ALA A 52 7.77 -11.55 19.42
N ILE A 53 8.39 -11.30 18.24
CA ILE A 53 9.62 -11.99 17.80
C ILE A 53 10.75 -11.77 18.81
N LEU A 54 11.01 -10.51 19.19
CA LEU A 54 12.11 -10.16 20.10
C LEU A 54 11.92 -10.73 21.52
N ASN A 55 10.67 -10.93 21.94
CA ASN A 55 10.33 -11.53 23.22
C ASN A 55 10.16 -13.06 23.16
N ASN A 56 10.50 -13.72 22.04
CA ASN A 56 10.30 -15.17 21.81
C ASN A 56 8.84 -15.64 21.96
N ASN A 57 7.86 -14.76 21.78
CA ASN A 57 6.43 -15.09 21.86
C ASN A 57 5.87 -15.38 20.45
N ILE A 58 6.23 -16.53 19.91
CA ILE A 58 5.87 -16.94 18.54
C ILE A 58 4.35 -17.02 18.28
N PRO A 59 3.51 -17.53 19.21
CA PRO A 59 2.06 -17.49 19.01
C PRO A 59 1.53 -16.08 18.83
N MET A 60 2.04 -15.11 19.61
CA MET A 60 1.61 -13.73 19.53
C MET A 60 2.08 -13.06 18.23
N MET A 61 3.29 -13.38 17.76
CA MET A 61 3.78 -12.93 16.46
C MET A 61 2.80 -13.35 15.35
N TRP A 62 2.43 -14.63 15.29
CA TRP A 62 1.49 -15.11 14.27
C TRP A 62 0.11 -14.48 14.39
N LEU A 63 -0.39 -14.28 15.62
CA LEU A 63 -1.66 -13.57 15.83
C LEU A 63 -1.63 -12.16 15.23
N TRP A 64 -0.56 -11.41 15.50
CA TRP A 64 -0.43 -10.06 14.96
C TRP A 64 -0.25 -10.03 13.43
N LEU A 65 0.48 -10.98 12.86
CA LEU A 65 0.61 -11.10 11.40
C LEU A 65 -0.73 -11.48 10.73
N VAL A 66 -1.53 -12.34 11.36
CA VAL A 66 -2.88 -12.67 10.86
C VAL A 66 -3.80 -11.44 10.91
N ILE A 67 -3.74 -10.67 12.00
CA ILE A 67 -4.50 -9.41 12.09
C ILE A 67 -4.06 -8.43 11.00
N ALA A 68 -2.75 -8.29 10.77
CA ALA A 68 -2.22 -7.44 9.72
C ALA A 68 -2.70 -7.87 8.32
N LEU A 69 -2.69 -9.17 8.02
CA LEU A 69 -3.24 -9.75 6.79
C LEU A 69 -4.73 -9.43 6.61
N VAL A 70 -5.53 -9.48 7.67
CA VAL A 70 -6.95 -9.10 7.58
C VAL A 70 -7.11 -7.61 7.27
N VAL A 71 -6.26 -6.75 7.83
CA VAL A 71 -6.30 -5.30 7.55
C VAL A 71 -5.95 -5.02 6.09
N ASP A 72 -4.82 -5.56 5.61
CA ASP A 72 -4.36 -5.49 4.21
C ASP A 72 -5.46 -5.97 3.23
N GLY A 73 -5.99 -7.19 3.43
CA GLY A 73 -7.04 -7.71 2.54
C GLY A 73 -8.34 -6.87 2.53
N VAL A 74 -8.64 -6.14 3.61
CA VAL A 74 -9.83 -5.29 3.71
C VAL A 74 -9.57 -3.93 3.07
N ASP A 75 -8.41 -3.31 3.28
CA ASP A 75 -8.15 -1.93 2.88
C ASP A 75 -8.18 -1.72 1.37
N GLY A 76 -7.69 -2.66 0.57
CA GLY A 76 -7.69 -2.57 -0.89
C GLY A 76 -9.11 -2.66 -1.45
N THR A 77 -9.99 -3.44 -0.81
CA THR A 77 -11.41 -3.47 -1.18
C THR A 77 -12.13 -2.17 -0.84
N LEU A 78 -11.76 -1.52 0.27
CA LEU A 78 -12.30 -0.22 0.65
C LEU A 78 -11.78 0.89 -0.28
N ALA A 79 -10.49 0.86 -0.64
CA ALA A 79 -9.86 1.82 -1.53
C ALA A 79 -10.54 1.86 -2.90
N ARG A 80 -10.82 0.68 -3.49
CA ARG A 80 -11.55 0.55 -4.76
C ARG A 80 -12.99 1.06 -4.67
N LYS A 81 -13.68 0.80 -3.56
CA LYS A 81 -15.08 1.25 -3.36
C LYS A 81 -15.19 2.77 -3.17
N VAL A 82 -14.25 3.39 -2.46
CA VAL A 82 -14.25 4.84 -2.19
C VAL A 82 -13.68 5.64 -3.38
N GLY A 83 -12.92 4.97 -4.26
CA GLY A 83 -12.21 5.61 -5.38
C GLY A 83 -11.24 6.66 -4.85
N VAL A 84 -10.33 6.22 -3.98
CA VAL A 84 -9.38 7.06 -3.23
C VAL A 84 -8.47 7.88 -4.14
N ARG A 85 -8.04 7.30 -5.28
CA ARG A 85 -7.19 7.97 -6.27
C ARG A 85 -7.82 9.23 -6.85
N ASP A 86 -9.14 9.23 -7.06
CA ASP A 86 -9.86 10.42 -7.55
C ASP A 86 -10.01 11.48 -6.44
N ALA A 87 -10.02 11.06 -5.18
CA ALA A 87 -10.26 11.94 -4.03
C ALA A 87 -8.98 12.62 -3.54
N ILE A 88 -7.84 11.91 -3.56
CA ILE A 88 -6.54 12.38 -3.08
C ILE A 88 -5.44 11.97 -4.08
N PRO A 89 -5.34 12.63 -5.24
CA PRO A 89 -4.46 12.19 -6.33
C PRO A 89 -2.96 12.35 -6.06
N TRP A 90 -2.58 13.14 -5.04
CA TRP A 90 -1.18 13.38 -4.67
C TRP A 90 -0.66 12.37 -3.63
N PHE A 91 -1.53 11.56 -3.03
CA PHE A 91 -1.15 10.57 -2.02
C PHE A 91 -1.33 9.16 -2.58
N ASP A 92 -0.23 8.43 -2.74
CA ASP A 92 -0.27 7.09 -3.29
C ASP A 92 -0.48 6.05 -2.18
N GLY A 93 -1.73 5.62 -2.03
CA GLY A 93 -2.08 4.52 -1.13
C GLY A 93 -1.38 3.21 -1.48
N GLY A 94 -1.05 2.97 -2.76
CA GLY A 94 -0.33 1.77 -3.18
C GLY A 94 1.12 1.75 -2.68
N VAL A 95 1.77 2.90 -2.52
CA VAL A 95 3.11 2.94 -1.90
C VAL A 95 3.03 2.58 -0.41
N VAL A 96 2.00 3.07 0.30
CA VAL A 96 1.78 2.74 1.71
C VAL A 96 1.52 1.25 1.88
N ASP A 97 0.66 0.70 1.03
CA ASP A 97 0.33 -0.72 0.97
C ASP A 97 1.58 -1.59 0.78
N ASN A 98 2.37 -1.30 -0.28
CA ASN A 98 3.63 -1.99 -0.55
C ASN A 98 4.61 -1.94 0.65
N LEU A 99 4.66 -0.84 1.40
CA LEU A 99 5.52 -0.73 2.58
C LEU A 99 5.01 -1.59 3.73
N VAL A 100 3.70 -1.58 4.00
CA VAL A 100 3.08 -2.40 5.04
C VAL A 100 3.27 -3.88 4.70
N ASP A 101 2.99 -4.26 3.46
CA ASP A 101 3.12 -5.62 2.96
C ASP A 101 4.55 -6.13 3.02
N TYR A 102 5.50 -5.30 2.58
CA TYR A 102 6.91 -5.68 2.66
C TYR A 102 7.32 -5.98 4.11
N LEU A 103 6.79 -5.24 5.10
CA LEU A 103 7.07 -5.51 6.50
C LEU A 103 6.41 -6.79 7.00
N THR A 104 5.12 -6.99 6.72
CA THR A 104 4.30 -8.09 7.27
C THR A 104 4.54 -9.42 6.56
N TRP A 105 4.73 -9.40 5.23
CA TRP A 105 4.84 -10.59 4.40
C TRP A 105 6.28 -11.00 4.08
N THR A 106 7.22 -10.07 4.10
CA THR A 106 8.61 -10.35 3.71
C THR A 106 9.57 -10.20 4.88
N PHE A 107 9.67 -8.99 5.43
CA PHE A 107 10.73 -8.65 6.36
C PHE A 107 10.58 -9.39 7.70
N LEU A 108 9.40 -9.34 8.33
CA LEU A 108 9.18 -9.99 9.62
C LEU A 108 9.25 -11.52 9.53
N PRO A 109 8.68 -12.19 8.51
CA PRO A 109 8.90 -13.61 8.29
C PRO A 109 10.40 -13.94 8.10
N ALA A 110 11.14 -13.16 7.31
CA ALA A 110 12.58 -13.36 7.11
C ALA A 110 13.38 -13.18 8.42
N LEU A 111 13.01 -12.20 9.23
CA LEU A 111 13.60 -11.97 10.55
C LEU A 111 13.30 -13.13 11.51
N PHE A 112 12.05 -13.59 11.57
CA PHE A 112 11.66 -14.76 12.36
C PHE A 112 12.49 -15.98 11.95
N MET A 113 12.56 -16.24 10.65
CA MET A 113 13.36 -17.31 10.06
C MET A 113 14.84 -17.23 10.49
N ALA A 114 15.46 -16.05 10.40
CA ALA A 114 16.86 -15.87 10.77
C ALA A 114 17.15 -16.07 12.25
N LEU A 115 16.20 -15.73 13.14
CA LEU A 115 16.37 -15.78 14.59
C LEU A 115 15.95 -17.12 15.21
N HIS A 116 14.94 -17.79 14.67
CA HIS A 116 14.28 -18.91 15.34
C HIS A 116 14.42 -20.26 14.62
N LEU A 117 14.80 -20.28 13.35
CA LEU A 117 14.98 -21.54 12.61
C LEU A 117 16.43 -22.03 12.60
N PRO A 118 16.66 -23.35 12.59
CA PRO A 118 18.00 -23.93 12.67
C PRO A 118 18.71 -23.92 11.31
N PHE A 119 19.07 -22.75 10.80
CA PHE A 119 19.80 -22.61 9.52
C PHE A 119 21.33 -22.75 9.63
N GLY A 120 21.83 -23.17 10.79
CA GLY A 120 23.26 -23.36 11.06
C GLY A 120 23.91 -22.18 11.79
N PRO A 121 25.27 -22.17 11.88
CA PRO A 121 25.98 -21.15 12.64
C PRO A 121 25.92 -19.78 11.96
N GLN A 122 26.08 -18.73 12.77
CA GLN A 122 26.28 -17.38 12.24
C GLN A 122 27.55 -17.34 11.37
N PRO A 123 27.54 -16.67 10.21
CA PRO A 123 26.55 -15.68 9.74
C PRO A 123 25.46 -16.21 8.79
N VAL A 124 25.32 -17.53 8.61
CA VAL A 124 24.46 -18.12 7.55
C VAL A 124 23.01 -17.63 7.60
N PRO A 125 22.29 -17.62 8.74
CA PRO A 125 20.90 -17.17 8.78
C PRO A 125 20.75 -15.69 8.38
N VAL A 126 21.73 -14.85 8.73
CA VAL A 126 21.74 -13.42 8.39
C VAL A 126 21.95 -13.22 6.89
N VAL A 127 22.86 -13.96 6.27
CA VAL A 127 23.07 -13.91 4.81
C VAL A 127 21.80 -14.33 4.07
N MET A 128 21.15 -15.40 4.53
CA MET A 128 19.87 -15.86 3.95
C MET A 128 18.79 -14.79 4.06
N MET A 129 18.64 -14.16 5.23
CA MET A 129 17.72 -13.03 5.41
C MET A 129 18.02 -11.90 4.43
N ILE A 130 19.29 -11.48 4.30
CA ILE A 130 19.70 -10.43 3.36
C ILE A 130 19.31 -10.80 1.94
N VAL A 131 19.56 -12.03 1.50
CA VAL A 131 19.18 -12.50 0.15
C VAL A 131 17.66 -12.42 -0.04
N ILE A 132 16.85 -12.85 0.94
CA ILE A 132 15.39 -12.80 0.86
C ILE A 132 14.89 -11.36 0.76
N ILE A 133 15.33 -10.47 1.65
CA ILE A 133 14.83 -9.08 1.68
C ILE A 133 15.29 -8.27 0.46
N VAL A 134 16.51 -8.49 -0.04
CA VAL A 134 17.00 -7.80 -1.23
C VAL A 134 16.27 -8.30 -2.48
N SER A 135 16.15 -9.62 -2.67
CA SER A 135 15.50 -10.19 -3.85
C SER A 135 14.00 -9.86 -3.92
N SER A 136 13.29 -9.90 -2.78
CA SER A 136 11.89 -9.48 -2.70
C SER A 136 11.69 -8.00 -3.01
N LEU A 137 12.61 -7.11 -2.59
CA LEU A 137 12.48 -5.69 -2.92
C LEU A 137 12.54 -5.45 -4.43
N PHE A 138 13.35 -6.21 -5.16
CA PHE A 138 13.33 -6.19 -6.63
C PHE A 138 11.96 -6.59 -7.19
N CYS A 139 11.26 -7.53 -6.57
CA CYS A 139 9.91 -7.93 -6.96
C CYS A 139 8.89 -6.80 -6.70
N TYR A 140 8.88 -6.21 -5.49
CA TYR A 140 7.97 -5.10 -5.15
C TYR A 140 8.19 -3.83 -5.99
N ALA A 141 9.43 -3.58 -6.40
CA ALA A 141 9.81 -2.46 -7.25
C ALA A 141 9.64 -2.75 -8.76
N ASN A 142 9.31 -3.98 -9.15
CA ASN A 142 9.12 -4.35 -10.55
C ASN A 142 7.67 -4.06 -10.99
N ASP A 143 7.47 -2.94 -11.69
CA ASP A 143 6.15 -2.52 -12.20
C ASP A 143 5.56 -3.50 -13.24
N GLY A 144 6.34 -4.46 -13.75
CA GLY A 144 5.86 -5.51 -14.66
C GLY A 144 4.95 -6.57 -14.03
N GLU A 145 4.89 -6.66 -12.69
CA GLU A 145 4.03 -7.63 -11.97
C GLU A 145 2.76 -7.01 -11.37
N LYS A 146 2.64 -5.67 -11.35
CA LYS A 146 1.44 -4.98 -10.86
C LYS A 146 0.41 -4.94 -11.99
N SER A 147 -0.79 -5.50 -11.78
CA SER A 147 -1.88 -5.31 -12.74
C SER A 147 -2.21 -3.81 -12.82
N ASN A 148 -2.22 -3.28 -14.04
CA ASN A 148 -2.67 -1.91 -14.30
C ASN A 148 -4.19 -1.86 -14.17
N ASP A 149 -4.68 -1.82 -12.92
CA ASP A 149 -6.08 -1.61 -12.58
C ASP A 149 -6.31 -0.26 -11.87
#